data_AF-R4UF49-F1
#
_entry.id   AF-R4UF49-F1
#
_cell.length_a   1.000
_cell.length_b   1.000
_cell.length_c   1.000
_cell.angle_alpha   90.00
_cell.angle_beta   90.00
_cell.angle_gamma   90.00
#
_symmetry.space_group_name_H-M   'P 1'
#
loop_
_entity.id
_entity.type
_entity.pdbx_description
1 polymer ?
#
loop_
_entity_poly.entity_id
_entity_poly.type
_entity_poly.pdbx_seq_one_letter_code
_entity_poly.pdbx_strand_id
1 'polypeptide(L)'
;MKKLLLLMLSTTITVSPSLLLVACQTKGEVNDQLPLPQWLGKLKSSATNGVAVGYNGYLLPSVSNPYQQTNWVDLEDNHYLYLYLEKATTLSEAVQYFKFNDSADLALTTNILEPITFHQTGDYYGSDSFLTQNTWVNGRSVFPNQKWADIKNSKNMKQLNDKFQAEFNTHGTISDGHPIQPGSDGQQFVWWNSNKWETLLTTKTQKDIYGVWSNTSDPLTVGMNVPLSLIAEDSIKLQATPEEHVFALTLNVKERWIDNNFNIVEYDSPHWGYSFSILDDSQEKLYSSSQLIPYRSKTFAVTEFNQYLKERDFYSFNDKGYQDSTSLQ
;
A
#
# COMPACT_ATOMS: atom_id res chain seq x y z
N MET A 1 45.30 73.57 30.38
CA MET A 1 46.46 72.86 29.76
C MET A 1 45.87 71.86 28.77
N LYS A 2 46.19 71.86 27.46
CA LYS A 2 47.27 71.06 26.82
C LYS A 2 47.40 69.66 27.47
N LYS A 3 47.23 68.49 26.83
CA LYS A 3 47.05 68.02 25.41
C LYS A 3 46.00 66.85 25.42
N LEU A 4 45.62 66.10 24.37
CA LEU A 4 45.91 66.03 22.92
C LEU A 4 44.65 65.49 22.15
N LEU A 5 44.84 65.06 20.90
CA LEU A 5 43.92 64.48 19.90
C LEU A 5 43.87 62.93 19.95
N LEU A 6 42.76 62.29 19.54
CA LEU A 6 42.77 61.35 18.40
C LEU A 6 41.35 61.02 17.85
N LEU A 7 41.29 60.60 16.58
CA LEU A 7 40.09 60.29 15.78
C LEU A 7 39.31 59.07 16.29
N MET A 8 37.99 59.09 16.05
CA MET A 8 37.19 57.91 15.70
C MET A 8 36.29 58.27 14.50
N LEU A 9 36.27 57.42 13.46
CA LEU A 9 35.46 57.65 12.27
C LEU A 9 33.97 57.32 12.51
N SER A 10 33.13 57.95 11.69
CA SER A 10 31.68 57.83 11.68
C SER A 10 31.16 56.51 11.11
N THR A 11 30.28 55.84 11.85
CA THR A 11 29.25 54.93 11.29
C THR A 11 27.95 55.05 12.09
N THR A 12 27.08 55.97 11.70
CA THR A 12 25.69 56.03 12.18
C THR A 12 24.87 54.96 11.46
N ILE A 13 24.59 53.84 12.13
CA ILE A 13 23.65 52.83 11.62
C ILE A 13 22.23 53.30 11.94
N THR A 14 21.56 53.91 10.96
CA THR A 14 20.13 54.19 11.02
C THR A 14 19.35 52.89 10.79
N VAL A 15 18.75 52.35 11.85
CA VAL A 15 17.85 51.20 11.76
C VAL A 15 16.47 51.67 11.30
N SER A 16 16.15 51.48 10.03
CA SER A 16 14.80 51.70 9.52
C SER A 16 13.90 50.53 9.90
N PRO A 17 12.69 50.76 10.46
CA PRO A 17 11.73 49.71 10.73
C PRO A 17 11.03 49.30 9.42
N SER A 18 11.49 48.22 8.79
CA SER A 18 10.70 47.54 7.76
C SER A 18 9.49 46.87 8.41
N LEU A 19 8.29 47.35 8.07
CA LEU A 19 7.04 46.66 8.37
C LEU A 19 7.08 45.26 7.76
N LEU A 20 7.27 44.24 8.60
CA LEU A 20 7.00 42.86 8.25
C LEU A 20 5.49 42.69 8.10
N LEU A 21 5.02 42.87 6.86
CA LEU A 21 3.77 42.27 6.41
C LEU A 21 3.94 40.75 6.48
N VAL A 22 3.63 40.18 7.64
CA VAL A 22 3.40 38.74 7.78
C VAL A 22 2.11 38.45 7.01
N ALA A 23 2.26 38.18 5.72
CA ALA A 23 1.21 37.52 4.97
C ALA A 23 0.97 36.16 5.64
N CYS A 24 -0.21 35.99 6.23
CA CYS A 24 -0.69 34.67 6.58
C CYS A 24 -0.75 33.85 5.30
N GLN A 25 0.25 33.00 5.07
CA GLN A 25 0.13 31.89 4.16
C GLN A 25 -0.96 30.97 4.74
N THR A 26 -2.19 31.17 4.28
CA THR A 26 -3.18 30.11 4.24
C THR A 26 -2.51 28.91 3.58
N LYS A 27 -2.54 27.74 4.22
CA LYS A 27 -2.13 26.48 3.61
C LYS A 27 -3.02 26.23 2.38
N GLY A 28 -2.54 26.67 1.22
CA GLY A 28 -3.12 26.42 -0.09
C GLY A 28 -2.01 25.85 -0.95
N GLU A 29 -2.21 24.60 -1.39
CA GLU A 29 -1.58 24.00 -2.56
C GLU A 29 -0.07 24.23 -2.70
N VAL A 30 0.71 23.36 -2.04
CA VAL A 30 1.90 22.87 -2.73
C VAL A 30 1.36 22.10 -3.93
N ASN A 31 1.52 22.68 -5.11
CA ASN A 31 1.16 22.03 -6.36
C ASN A 31 2.26 20.99 -6.63
N ASP A 32 2.11 19.81 -6.03
CA ASP A 32 3.02 18.65 -6.13
C ASP A 32 2.98 18.10 -7.57
N GLN A 33 3.61 18.83 -8.50
CA GLN A 33 3.70 18.43 -9.89
C GLN A 33 4.46 17.10 -9.99
N LEU A 34 3.73 16.07 -10.41
CA LEU A 34 4.24 14.72 -10.64
C LEU A 34 5.52 14.78 -11.50
N PRO A 35 6.64 14.20 -11.04
CA PRO A 35 7.94 14.32 -11.71
C PRO A 35 7.95 13.52 -13.02
N LEU A 36 7.66 14.18 -14.16
CA LEU A 36 7.61 13.51 -15.45
C LEU A 36 9.00 13.01 -15.90
N PRO A 37 9.18 11.70 -16.11
CA PRO A 37 10.47 11.16 -16.54
C PRO A 37 10.68 11.36 -18.05
N GLN A 38 11.93 11.57 -18.47
CA GLN A 38 12.28 11.79 -19.88
C GLN A 38 11.89 10.62 -20.81
N TRP A 39 11.79 9.40 -20.29
CA TRP A 39 11.40 8.20 -21.05
C TRP A 39 9.89 8.11 -21.34
N LEU A 40 9.06 8.97 -20.75
CA LEU A 40 7.60 8.89 -20.84
C LEU A 40 7.07 8.98 -22.28
N GLY A 41 7.70 9.79 -23.13
CA GLY A 41 7.35 9.88 -24.55
C GLY A 41 7.52 8.56 -25.32
N LYS A 42 8.42 7.67 -24.88
CA LYS A 42 8.57 6.33 -25.49
C LYS A 42 7.49 5.35 -25.04
N LEU A 43 6.90 5.53 -23.84
CA LEU A 43 5.81 4.69 -23.34
C LEU A 43 4.65 4.63 -24.34
N LYS A 44 4.26 5.80 -24.89
CA LYS A 44 3.25 5.91 -25.96
C LYS A 44 3.61 5.12 -27.22
N SER A 45 4.87 5.18 -27.65
CA SER A 45 5.35 4.45 -28.84
C SER A 45 5.49 2.93 -28.63
N SER A 46 5.49 2.46 -27.37
CA SER A 46 5.55 1.05 -27.00
C SER A 46 4.18 0.44 -26.65
N ALA A 47 3.08 1.19 -26.84
CA ALA A 47 1.74 0.74 -26.56
C ALA A 47 1.32 -0.45 -27.45
N THR A 48 0.77 -1.48 -26.81
CA THR A 48 0.18 -2.65 -27.46
C THR A 48 -1.31 -2.67 -27.12
N ASN A 49 -2.18 -2.79 -28.13
CA ASN A 49 -3.63 -2.67 -27.98
C ASN A 49 -4.07 -1.36 -27.27
N GLY A 50 -3.38 -0.25 -27.55
CA GLY A 50 -3.65 1.07 -26.96
C GLY A 50 -3.20 1.23 -25.49
N VAL A 51 -2.47 0.25 -24.94
CA VAL A 51 -2.05 0.24 -23.53
C VAL A 51 -0.53 0.07 -23.41
N ALA A 52 0.10 0.84 -22.52
CA ALA A 52 1.44 0.57 -22.01
C ALA A 52 1.55 0.91 -20.52
N VAL A 53 2.37 0.16 -19.79
CA VAL A 53 2.68 0.42 -18.37
C VAL A 53 4.18 0.55 -18.22
N GLY A 54 4.64 1.64 -17.61
CA GLY A 54 6.05 1.96 -17.42
C GLY A 54 6.41 2.17 -15.96
N TYR A 55 7.59 1.70 -15.57
CA TYR A 55 8.17 1.93 -14.25
C TYR A 55 9.68 2.11 -14.36
N ASN A 56 10.23 3.12 -13.66
CA ASN A 56 11.66 3.38 -13.53
C ASN A 56 12.50 3.28 -14.84
N GLY A 57 11.92 3.68 -15.98
CA GLY A 57 12.62 3.64 -17.28
C GLY A 57 12.46 2.35 -18.08
N TYR A 58 11.53 1.47 -17.71
CA TYR A 58 11.26 0.22 -18.41
C TYR A 58 9.77 0.07 -18.71
N LEU A 59 9.46 -0.60 -19.82
CA LEU A 59 8.14 -1.12 -20.13
C LEU A 59 7.90 -2.41 -19.32
N LEU A 60 6.81 -2.44 -18.55
CA LEU A 60 6.37 -3.62 -17.81
C LEU A 60 5.45 -4.47 -18.70
N PRO A 61 5.79 -5.74 -18.98
CA PRO A 61 4.94 -6.61 -19.79
C PRO A 61 3.66 -7.01 -19.04
N SER A 62 2.64 -7.42 -19.79
CA SER A 62 1.42 -8.03 -19.24
C SER A 62 1.69 -9.49 -18.86
N VAL A 63 1.20 -9.94 -17.71
CA VAL A 63 1.33 -11.34 -17.26
C VAL A 63 0.03 -12.12 -17.41
N SER A 64 0.13 -13.42 -17.72
CA SER A 64 -1.02 -14.33 -17.81
C SER A 64 -1.57 -14.72 -16.43
N ASN A 65 -0.73 -14.72 -15.40
CA ASN A 65 -1.11 -15.01 -14.02
C ASN A 65 -0.35 -14.06 -13.06
N PRO A 66 -1.01 -13.05 -12.47
CA PRO A 66 -0.36 -12.16 -11.49
C PRO A 66 0.09 -12.90 -10.23
N TYR A 67 -0.48 -14.08 -9.93
CA TYR A 67 -0.15 -14.85 -8.75
C TYR A 67 1.00 -15.84 -8.95
N GLN A 68 1.59 -15.90 -10.14
CA GLN A 68 2.81 -16.67 -10.38
C GLN A 68 4.02 -15.92 -9.79
N GLN A 69 4.44 -16.34 -8.59
CA GLN A 69 5.36 -15.61 -7.70
C GLN A 69 6.82 -15.46 -8.19
N THR A 70 7.14 -15.68 -9.47
CA THR A 70 8.52 -15.62 -9.96
C THR A 70 9.06 -14.19 -10.12
N ASN A 71 8.20 -13.25 -10.54
CA ASN A 71 8.57 -11.86 -10.82
C ASN A 71 7.65 -10.89 -10.08
N TRP A 72 8.20 -9.80 -9.54
CA TRP A 72 7.46 -8.77 -8.83
C TRP A 72 8.07 -7.38 -9.06
N VAL A 73 7.31 -6.32 -8.75
CA VAL A 73 7.77 -4.92 -8.88
C VAL A 73 7.86 -4.30 -7.50
N ASP A 74 9.09 -4.02 -7.07
CA ASP A 74 9.40 -3.18 -5.91
C ASP A 74 9.14 -1.72 -6.25
N LEU A 75 8.00 -1.23 -5.77
CA LEU A 75 7.67 0.19 -5.80
C LEU A 75 8.42 0.88 -4.67
N GLU A 76 9.43 1.67 -5.04
CA GLU A 76 10.15 2.54 -4.13
C GLU A 76 9.32 3.77 -3.76
N ASP A 77 9.64 4.40 -2.63
CA ASP A 77 8.96 5.61 -2.20
C ASP A 77 9.09 6.74 -3.23
N ASN A 78 7.99 7.46 -3.44
CA ASN A 78 7.86 8.57 -4.40
C ASN A 78 8.13 8.20 -5.87
N HIS A 79 8.09 6.91 -6.21
CA HIS A 79 8.07 6.45 -7.60
C HIS A 79 6.65 6.13 -8.05
N TYR A 80 6.42 6.28 -9.35
CA TYR A 80 5.09 6.18 -9.98
C TYR A 80 5.11 5.09 -11.05
N LEU A 81 4.03 4.31 -11.09
CA LEU A 81 3.68 3.53 -12.26
C LEU A 81 3.01 4.47 -13.26
N TYR A 82 3.52 4.55 -14.49
CA TYR A 82 2.92 5.36 -15.55
C TYR A 82 2.10 4.47 -16.47
N LEU A 83 0.84 4.85 -16.69
CA LEU A 83 -0.12 4.11 -17.51
C LEU A 83 -0.48 4.97 -18.72
N TYR A 84 -0.12 4.50 -19.91
CA TYR A 84 -0.64 5.04 -21.15
C TYR A 84 -1.93 4.30 -21.52
N LEU A 85 -3.02 5.06 -21.70
CA LEU A 85 -4.36 4.56 -22.01
C LEU A 85 -4.93 5.34 -23.21
N GLU A 86 -4.75 4.84 -24.43
CA GLU A 86 -5.16 5.52 -25.68
C GLU A 86 -6.64 5.95 -25.69
N LYS A 87 -7.52 5.22 -24.99
CA LYS A 87 -8.96 5.52 -24.92
C LYS A 87 -9.37 6.53 -23.85
N ALA A 88 -8.48 6.89 -22.91
CA ALA A 88 -8.79 7.82 -21.83
C ALA A 88 -8.01 9.13 -22.03
N THR A 89 -8.73 10.24 -22.15
CA THR A 89 -8.15 11.60 -22.18
C THR A 89 -8.20 12.26 -20.81
N THR A 90 -9.18 11.88 -20.00
CA THR A 90 -9.43 12.39 -18.65
C THR A 90 -9.27 11.29 -17.61
N LEU A 91 -9.05 11.70 -16.36
CA LEU A 91 -8.90 10.78 -15.24
C LEU A 91 -10.21 10.00 -14.95
N SER A 92 -11.36 10.65 -15.14
CA SER A 92 -12.68 10.03 -14.99
C SER A 92 -12.99 8.99 -16.08
N GLU A 93 -12.32 9.04 -17.23
CA GLU A 93 -12.33 7.94 -18.21
C GLU A 93 -11.34 6.84 -17.80
N ALA A 94 -10.12 7.22 -17.42
CA ALA A 94 -9.04 6.28 -17.07
C ALA A 94 -9.44 5.30 -15.95
N VAL A 95 -10.12 5.80 -14.91
CA VAL A 95 -10.57 4.97 -13.77
C VAL A 95 -11.61 3.92 -14.17
N GLN A 96 -12.39 4.11 -15.24
CA GLN A 96 -13.39 3.13 -15.70
C GLN A 96 -12.75 1.89 -16.33
N TYR A 97 -11.53 2.04 -16.86
CA TYR A 97 -10.73 0.94 -17.41
C TYR A 97 -9.79 0.32 -16.38
N PHE A 98 -9.68 0.89 -15.18
CA PHE A 98 -8.72 0.46 -14.16
C PHE A 98 -9.38 -0.40 -13.08
N LYS A 99 -8.87 -1.62 -12.89
CA LYS A 99 -9.31 -2.50 -11.81
C LYS A 99 -8.13 -2.93 -10.95
N PHE A 100 -8.10 -2.47 -9.71
CA PHE A 100 -7.16 -2.95 -8.70
C PHE A 100 -7.68 -4.23 -8.03
N ASN A 101 -6.77 -5.16 -7.71
CA ASN A 101 -7.09 -6.48 -7.18
C ASN A 101 -6.13 -6.84 -6.04
N ASP A 102 -6.58 -7.75 -5.19
CA ASP A 102 -5.83 -8.33 -4.09
C ASP A 102 -5.87 -9.86 -4.20
N SER A 103 -4.75 -10.54 -3.91
CA SER A 103 -4.69 -12.01 -3.83
C SER A 103 -5.36 -12.56 -2.57
N ALA A 104 -5.55 -11.74 -1.54
CA ALA A 104 -6.38 -12.02 -0.38
C ALA A 104 -7.87 -11.92 -0.75
N ASP A 105 -8.33 -12.82 -1.62
CA ASP A 105 -9.72 -12.87 -2.10
C ASP A 105 -10.68 -13.19 -0.95
N LEU A 106 -11.18 -12.13 -0.31
CA LEU A 106 -12.12 -12.23 0.79
C LEU A 106 -13.44 -12.90 0.37
N ALA A 107 -13.82 -12.86 -0.91
CA ALA A 107 -15.10 -13.43 -1.36
C ALA A 107 -15.13 -14.95 -1.19
N LEU A 108 -13.99 -15.63 -1.37
CA LEU A 108 -13.88 -17.09 -1.14
C LEU A 108 -14.17 -17.52 0.29
N THR A 109 -14.03 -16.61 1.28
CA THR A 109 -14.26 -16.95 2.71
C THR A 109 -15.47 -16.23 3.31
N THR A 110 -15.86 -15.07 2.78
CA THR A 110 -16.96 -14.24 3.29
C THR A 110 -18.25 -14.35 2.46
N ASN A 111 -18.15 -14.82 1.21
CA ASN A 111 -19.17 -14.70 0.15
C ASN A 111 -19.53 -13.24 -0.21
N ILE A 112 -18.76 -12.24 0.24
CA ILE A 112 -18.95 -10.83 -0.06
C ILE A 112 -17.87 -10.40 -1.06
N LEU A 113 -18.32 -9.97 -2.24
CA LEU A 113 -17.48 -9.38 -3.28
C LEU A 113 -17.40 -7.86 -3.08
N GLU A 114 -16.29 -7.37 -2.53
CA GLU A 114 -15.92 -5.96 -2.62
C GLU A 114 -14.72 -5.83 -3.56
N PRO A 115 -14.87 -5.27 -4.78
CA PRO A 115 -13.71 -4.79 -5.53
C PRO A 115 -13.09 -3.60 -4.79
N ILE A 116 -11.78 -3.40 -4.91
CA ILE A 116 -11.14 -2.19 -4.39
C ILE A 116 -11.63 -1.01 -5.24
N THR A 117 -12.54 -0.21 -4.68
CA THR A 117 -13.20 0.91 -5.33
C THR A 117 -12.40 2.20 -5.20
N PHE A 118 -12.68 3.14 -6.12
CA PHE A 118 -12.04 4.43 -6.17
C PHE A 118 -13.10 5.54 -6.17
N HIS A 119 -12.88 6.57 -5.37
CA HIS A 119 -13.66 7.80 -5.37
C HIS A 119 -12.81 8.96 -5.91
N GLN A 120 -13.46 10.02 -6.40
CA GLN A 120 -12.77 11.22 -6.88
C GLN A 120 -12.49 12.18 -5.71
N THR A 121 -11.23 12.55 -5.51
CA THR A 121 -10.82 13.58 -4.54
C THR A 121 -9.97 14.62 -5.25
N GLY A 122 -10.57 15.78 -5.54
CA GLY A 122 -9.91 16.88 -6.24
C GLY A 122 -9.45 16.48 -7.66
N ASP A 123 -8.13 16.44 -7.84
CA ASP A 123 -7.41 16.15 -9.08
C ASP A 123 -7.00 14.67 -9.23
N TYR A 124 -7.34 13.81 -8.27
CA TYR A 124 -7.04 12.37 -8.33
C TYR A 124 -8.27 11.48 -8.02
N TYR A 125 -8.13 10.18 -8.31
CA TYR A 125 -9.01 9.14 -7.78
C TYR A 125 -8.25 8.33 -6.73
N GLY A 126 -8.76 8.33 -5.50
CA GLY A 126 -8.19 7.62 -4.36
C GLY A 126 -8.97 6.35 -4.08
N SER A 127 -8.29 5.29 -3.64
CA SER A 127 -8.97 4.08 -3.17
C SER A 127 -9.78 4.37 -1.91
N ASP A 128 -10.99 3.80 -1.83
CA ASP A 128 -11.68 3.69 -0.55
C ASP A 128 -10.87 2.84 0.44
N SER A 129 -11.19 2.92 1.74
CA SER A 129 -10.62 1.96 2.70
C SER A 129 -11.10 0.55 2.37
N PHE A 130 -10.24 -0.46 2.49
CA PHE A 130 -10.60 -1.86 2.25
C PHE A 130 -9.91 -2.82 3.23
N LEU A 131 -10.53 -3.96 3.50
CA LEU A 131 -9.90 -5.01 4.30
C LEU A 131 -9.01 -5.88 3.41
N THR A 132 -7.84 -6.24 3.93
CA THR A 132 -6.96 -7.28 3.36
C THR A 132 -6.48 -8.21 4.46
N GLN A 133 -5.92 -9.36 4.07
CA GLN A 133 -5.24 -10.29 4.97
C GLN A 133 -3.75 -10.25 4.62
N ASN A 134 -2.84 -10.09 5.59
CA ASN A 134 -1.41 -10.11 5.27
C ASN A 134 -1.01 -11.47 4.68
N THR A 135 -0.75 -11.47 3.38
CA THR A 135 -0.60 -12.68 2.58
C THR A 135 0.66 -13.46 2.91
N TRP A 136 0.61 -14.73 2.49
CA TRP A 136 1.53 -15.75 2.90
C TRP A 136 2.60 -15.95 1.85
N VAL A 137 3.83 -15.71 2.28
CA VAL A 137 5.02 -15.93 1.51
C VAL A 137 5.68 -17.20 2.08
N ASN A 138 5.35 -18.35 1.47
CA ASN A 138 5.87 -19.67 1.85
C ASN A 138 5.66 -20.06 3.33
N GLY A 139 4.41 -20.03 3.79
CA GLY A 139 4.09 -20.40 5.17
C GLY A 139 4.47 -19.33 6.20
N ARG A 140 4.92 -18.15 5.77
CA ARG A 140 5.22 -17.01 6.65
C ARG A 140 4.44 -15.77 6.22
N SER A 141 4.10 -14.92 7.18
CA SER A 141 3.34 -13.70 6.94
C SER A 141 4.19 -12.47 7.23
N VAL A 142 4.12 -11.47 6.34
CA VAL A 142 4.97 -10.28 6.41
C VAL A 142 4.23 -9.17 7.16
N PHE A 143 4.93 -8.54 8.11
CA PHE A 143 4.38 -7.44 8.92
C PHE A 143 5.45 -6.36 9.18
N PRO A 144 5.03 -5.12 9.44
CA PRO A 144 5.84 -4.11 10.09
C PRO A 144 6.32 -4.59 11.46
N ASN A 145 7.55 -4.23 11.83
CA ASN A 145 8.15 -4.67 13.11
C ASN A 145 7.32 -4.24 14.33
N GLN A 146 6.69 -3.07 14.26
CA GLN A 146 5.81 -2.53 15.29
C GLN A 146 4.50 -3.34 15.38
N LYS A 147 3.81 -3.58 14.25
CA LYS A 147 2.62 -4.44 14.19
C LYS A 147 2.90 -5.85 14.72
N TRP A 148 4.04 -6.45 14.35
CA TRP A 148 4.48 -7.73 14.88
C TRP A 148 4.62 -7.73 16.40
N ALA A 149 5.32 -6.72 16.94
CA ALA A 149 5.49 -6.56 18.38
C ALA A 149 4.15 -6.34 19.09
N ASP A 150 3.21 -5.63 18.47
CA ASP A 150 1.88 -5.43 19.03
C ASP A 150 1.08 -6.74 19.10
N ILE A 151 1.01 -7.50 18.00
CA ILE A 151 0.34 -8.80 17.97
C ILE A 151 0.95 -9.73 19.04
N LYS A 152 2.28 -9.84 19.07
CA LYS A 152 3.03 -10.71 19.99
C LYS A 152 2.81 -10.36 21.47
N ASN A 153 2.69 -9.06 21.80
CA ASN A 153 2.50 -8.62 23.19
C ASN A 153 1.03 -8.53 23.63
N SER A 154 0.09 -8.70 22.69
CA SER A 154 -1.35 -8.59 22.93
C SER A 154 -1.87 -9.58 23.98
N LYS A 155 -2.98 -9.21 24.63
CA LYS A 155 -3.72 -10.14 25.51
C LYS A 155 -4.24 -11.35 24.74
N ASN A 156 -4.54 -11.17 23.45
CA ASN A 156 -5.08 -12.19 22.57
C ASN A 156 -4.05 -13.27 22.22
N MET A 157 -2.79 -12.88 21.95
CA MET A 157 -1.68 -13.83 21.79
C MET A 157 -1.50 -14.73 23.03
N LYS A 158 -1.68 -14.17 24.23
CA LYS A 158 -1.53 -14.91 25.50
C LYS A 158 -2.66 -15.90 25.80
N GLN A 159 -3.74 -15.87 25.03
CA GLN A 159 -4.84 -16.84 25.12
C GLN A 159 -4.61 -18.07 24.21
N LEU A 160 -3.68 -17.99 23.26
CA LEU A 160 -3.25 -19.15 22.47
C LEU A 160 -2.45 -20.14 23.33
N ASN A 161 -2.51 -21.42 22.98
CA ASN A 161 -1.62 -22.43 23.56
C ASN A 161 -0.16 -22.28 23.09
N ASP A 162 0.78 -22.88 23.82
CA ASP A 162 2.23 -22.77 23.57
C ASP A 162 2.65 -23.16 22.15
N LYS A 163 1.99 -24.16 21.55
CA LYS A 163 2.25 -24.57 20.15
C LYS A 163 1.97 -23.41 19.20
N PHE A 164 0.78 -22.82 19.27
CA PHE A 164 0.38 -21.73 18.37
C PHE A 164 1.15 -20.43 18.66
N GLN A 165 1.49 -20.15 19.92
CA GLN A 165 2.39 -19.03 20.25
C GLN A 165 3.78 -19.25 19.63
N ALA A 166 4.37 -20.44 19.73
CA ALA A 166 5.67 -20.75 19.14
C ALA A 166 5.64 -20.70 17.60
N GLU A 167 4.55 -21.19 17.00
CA GLU A 167 4.31 -21.16 15.56
C GLU A 167 4.22 -19.72 15.04
N PHE A 168 3.39 -18.87 15.66
CA PHE A 168 3.33 -17.45 15.32
C PHE A 168 4.68 -16.76 15.50
N ASN A 169 5.40 -17.02 16.59
CA ASN A 169 6.72 -16.44 16.82
C ASN A 169 7.76 -16.84 15.75
N THR A 170 7.56 -17.95 15.04
CA THR A 170 8.47 -18.46 14.00
C THR A 170 8.05 -18.04 12.58
N HIS A 171 6.74 -17.91 12.34
CA HIS A 171 6.17 -17.77 11.00
C HIS A 171 5.35 -16.49 10.79
N GLY A 172 4.98 -15.78 11.86
CA GLY A 172 4.00 -14.69 11.83
C GLY A 172 2.56 -15.17 11.69
N THR A 173 2.35 -16.47 11.87
CA THR A 173 1.09 -17.12 11.59
C THR A 173 1.01 -18.52 12.21
N ILE A 174 -0.18 -19.12 12.20
CA ILE A 174 -0.52 -20.42 12.77
C ILE A 174 -1.09 -21.29 11.65
N SER A 175 -0.69 -22.55 11.46
CA SER A 175 -1.15 -23.35 10.30
C SER A 175 -2.60 -23.84 10.38
N ASP A 176 -3.22 -23.78 11.56
CA ASP A 176 -4.48 -24.42 11.87
C ASP A 176 -5.68 -23.47 11.72
N GLY A 177 -6.50 -23.70 10.69
CA GLY A 177 -7.69 -22.91 10.29
C GLY A 177 -8.88 -22.99 11.24
N HIS A 178 -8.64 -23.22 12.52
CA HIS A 178 -9.63 -23.23 13.59
C HIS A 178 -9.36 -22.08 14.58
N PRO A 179 -9.61 -20.81 14.17
CA PRO A 179 -9.31 -19.62 14.98
C PRO A 179 -10.24 -19.43 16.18
N ILE A 180 -11.25 -20.30 16.34
CA ILE A 180 -12.25 -20.25 17.40
C ILE A 180 -11.94 -21.34 18.43
N GLN A 181 -11.36 -20.94 19.55
CA GLN A 181 -11.24 -21.78 20.74
C GLN A 181 -12.05 -21.16 21.89
N PRO A 182 -12.51 -21.95 22.88
CA PRO A 182 -12.86 -21.37 24.16
C PRO A 182 -11.58 -20.78 24.76
N GLY A 183 -11.57 -19.46 24.94
CA GLY A 183 -10.52 -18.75 25.67
C GLY A 183 -10.45 -19.23 27.12
N SER A 184 -9.43 -18.77 27.85
CA SER A 184 -9.21 -19.16 29.25
C SER A 184 -10.36 -18.79 30.21
N ASP A 185 -11.30 -17.96 29.77
CA ASP A 185 -12.52 -17.52 30.48
C ASP A 185 -13.81 -18.15 29.92
N GLY A 186 -13.72 -19.02 28.91
CA GLY A 186 -14.85 -19.65 28.23
C GLY A 186 -15.50 -18.83 27.10
N GLN A 187 -15.01 -17.63 26.79
CA GLN A 187 -15.49 -16.87 25.63
C GLN A 187 -14.87 -17.39 24.34
N GLN A 188 -15.55 -17.22 23.20
CA GLN A 188 -14.97 -17.58 21.90
C GLN A 188 -13.80 -16.64 21.58
N PHE A 189 -12.60 -17.19 21.49
CA PHE A 189 -11.43 -16.52 20.96
C PHE A 189 -11.59 -16.29 19.46
N VAL A 190 -11.08 -15.17 18.96
CA VAL A 190 -11.22 -14.76 17.56
C VAL A 190 -9.89 -14.22 17.05
N TRP A 191 -9.04 -15.13 16.56
CA TRP A 191 -7.66 -14.82 16.15
C TRP A 191 -7.54 -13.64 15.16
N TRP A 192 -8.42 -13.60 14.16
CA TRP A 192 -8.43 -12.58 13.11
C TRP A 192 -8.88 -11.19 13.59
N ASN A 193 -9.43 -11.05 14.81
CA ASN A 193 -9.79 -9.77 15.44
C ASN A 193 -8.92 -9.42 16.66
N SER A 194 -7.64 -9.80 16.62
CA SER A 194 -6.73 -9.61 17.75
C SER A 194 -6.44 -8.14 18.12
N ASN A 195 -6.89 -7.17 17.30
CA ASN A 195 -6.68 -5.72 17.44
C ASN A 195 -7.97 -4.88 17.47
N LYS A 196 -9.17 -5.47 17.49
CA LYS A 196 -10.45 -4.74 17.42
C LYS A 196 -10.67 -3.87 16.16
N TRP A 197 -10.30 -4.39 14.99
CA TRP A 197 -10.46 -3.66 13.72
C TRP A 197 -11.92 -3.32 13.40
N GLU A 198 -12.92 -3.93 14.04
CA GLU A 198 -14.33 -3.57 13.88
C GLU A 198 -14.62 -2.10 14.21
N THR A 199 -13.82 -1.52 15.12
CA THR A 199 -13.93 -0.12 15.53
C THR A 199 -13.36 0.86 14.52
N LEU A 200 -12.57 0.38 13.56
CA LEU A 200 -11.99 1.17 12.47
C LEU A 200 -12.86 1.17 11.20
N LEU A 201 -13.96 0.39 11.17
CA LEU A 201 -14.70 0.14 9.93
C LEU A 201 -15.49 1.36 9.45
N THR A 202 -15.21 1.76 8.23
CA THR A 202 -15.80 2.92 7.57
C THR A 202 -16.94 2.51 6.66
N THR A 203 -16.74 1.55 5.75
CA THR A 203 -17.74 1.17 4.74
C THR A 203 -18.82 0.23 5.30
N LYS A 204 -19.95 0.13 4.59
CA LYS A 204 -20.99 -0.86 4.92
C LYS A 204 -20.49 -2.28 4.68
N THR A 205 -19.84 -2.52 3.55
CA THR A 205 -19.37 -3.86 3.14
C THR A 205 -18.39 -4.44 4.14
N GLN A 206 -17.43 -3.64 4.63
CA GLN A 206 -16.52 -4.04 5.70
C GLN A 206 -17.27 -4.48 6.98
N LYS A 207 -18.36 -3.78 7.34
CA LYS A 207 -19.21 -4.10 8.49
C LYS A 207 -20.04 -5.36 8.27
N ASP A 208 -20.54 -5.56 7.06
CA ASP A 208 -21.22 -6.79 6.66
C ASP A 208 -20.25 -7.99 6.70
N ILE A 209 -19.00 -7.80 6.24
CA ILE A 209 -17.89 -8.77 6.38
C ILE A 209 -17.68 -9.12 7.86
N TYR A 210 -17.47 -8.14 8.74
CA TYR A 210 -17.36 -8.39 10.19
C TYR A 210 -18.58 -9.12 10.77
N GLY A 211 -19.78 -8.75 10.32
CA GLY A 211 -21.04 -9.40 10.69
C GLY A 211 -21.04 -10.90 10.39
N VAL A 212 -20.57 -11.31 9.20
CA VAL A 212 -20.44 -12.73 8.80
C VAL A 212 -19.48 -13.47 9.73
N TRP A 213 -18.30 -12.90 10.01
CA TRP A 213 -17.30 -13.60 10.85
C TRP A 213 -17.65 -13.64 12.34
N SER A 214 -18.36 -12.63 12.86
CA SER A 214 -18.71 -12.51 14.29
C SER A 214 -19.88 -13.40 14.74
N ASN A 215 -20.60 -14.03 13.79
CA ASN A 215 -21.88 -14.69 14.02
C ASN A 215 -21.83 -16.20 13.73
N THR A 216 -20.90 -16.92 14.36
CA THR A 216 -20.69 -18.36 14.10
C THR A 216 -21.54 -19.26 14.99
N SER A 217 -22.81 -19.43 14.63
CA SER A 217 -23.60 -20.62 14.99
C SER A 217 -23.31 -21.84 14.09
N ASP A 218 -22.60 -21.61 12.98
CA ASP A 218 -22.13 -22.63 12.04
C ASP A 218 -20.66 -22.31 11.73
N PRO A 219 -19.71 -23.26 11.86
CA PRO A 219 -18.29 -22.97 11.68
C PRO A 219 -17.95 -22.87 10.18
N LEU A 220 -17.93 -21.64 9.68
CA LEU A 220 -17.18 -21.32 8.45
C LEU A 220 -15.74 -21.84 8.61
N THR A 221 -15.22 -22.52 7.58
CA THR A 221 -13.80 -22.90 7.53
C THR A 221 -12.96 -21.65 7.29
N VAL A 222 -12.72 -20.91 8.37
CA VAL A 222 -11.95 -19.67 8.36
C VAL A 222 -10.48 -20.01 8.11
N GLY A 223 -10.07 -20.02 6.84
CA GLY A 223 -8.66 -20.14 6.44
C GLY A 223 -7.78 -18.96 6.87
N MET A 224 -8.32 -18.01 7.64
CA MET A 224 -7.63 -16.85 8.19
C MET A 224 -6.78 -17.20 9.40
N ASN A 225 -5.59 -17.66 9.07
CA ASN A 225 -4.52 -17.95 9.98
C ASN A 225 -3.68 -16.69 10.34
N VAL A 226 -4.06 -15.50 9.85
CA VAL A 226 -3.42 -14.19 10.12
C VAL A 226 -4.43 -13.14 10.60
N PRO A 227 -3.99 -12.10 11.35
CA PRO A 227 -4.81 -10.92 11.61
C PRO A 227 -5.19 -10.17 10.33
N LEU A 228 -6.41 -9.62 10.31
CA LEU A 228 -6.86 -8.71 9.26
C LEU A 228 -6.18 -7.34 9.37
N SER A 229 -6.11 -6.67 8.22
CA SER A 229 -5.48 -5.37 8.02
C SER A 229 -6.49 -4.45 7.35
N LEU A 230 -6.82 -3.32 7.97
CA LEU A 230 -7.62 -2.28 7.31
C LEU A 230 -6.69 -1.35 6.55
N ILE A 231 -6.72 -1.42 5.23
CA ILE A 231 -6.02 -0.45 4.39
C ILE A 231 -6.77 0.87 4.44
N ALA A 232 -6.01 1.94 4.72
CA ALA A 232 -6.52 3.29 4.76
C ALA A 232 -6.99 3.73 3.37
N GLU A 233 -8.04 4.55 3.36
CA GLU A 233 -8.39 5.42 2.24
C GLU A 233 -7.15 6.11 1.66
N ASP A 234 -7.16 6.42 0.37
CA ASP A 234 -6.07 7.11 -0.32
C ASP A 234 -4.73 6.34 -0.43
N SER A 235 -4.69 5.09 0.01
CA SER A 235 -3.51 4.20 -0.11
C SER A 235 -3.08 3.92 -1.55
N ILE A 236 -4.03 3.94 -2.49
CA ILE A 236 -3.78 3.79 -3.93
C ILE A 236 -4.37 5.02 -4.62
N LYS A 237 -3.60 5.71 -5.46
CA LYS A 237 -4.05 6.93 -6.16
C LYS A 237 -3.77 6.83 -7.65
N LEU A 238 -4.78 7.08 -8.47
CA LEU A 238 -4.62 7.34 -9.90
C LEU A 238 -4.73 8.85 -10.13
N GLN A 239 -3.74 9.44 -10.80
CA GLN A 239 -3.59 10.88 -11.00
C GLN A 239 -3.41 11.19 -12.48
N ALA A 240 -3.94 12.33 -12.95
CA ALA A 240 -3.64 12.82 -14.29
C ALA A 240 -2.19 13.31 -14.38
N THR A 241 -1.56 13.18 -15.55
CA THR A 241 -0.29 13.85 -15.85
C THR A 241 -0.50 14.96 -16.90
N PRO A 242 0.46 15.90 -17.06
CA PRO A 242 0.43 16.86 -18.16
C PRO A 242 0.52 16.25 -19.57
N GLU A 243 0.92 14.98 -19.70
CA GLU A 243 0.95 14.27 -20.99
C GLU A 243 -0.42 13.62 -21.27
N GLU A 244 -1.00 13.92 -22.43
CA GLU A 244 -2.29 13.34 -22.84
C GLU A 244 -2.24 11.81 -22.85
N HIS A 245 -3.32 11.18 -22.38
CA HIS A 245 -3.47 9.73 -22.23
C HIS A 245 -2.54 9.06 -21.21
N VAL A 246 -1.76 9.83 -20.44
CA VAL A 246 -0.84 9.30 -19.44
C VAL A 246 -1.31 9.63 -18.03
N PHE A 247 -1.41 8.58 -17.22
CA PHE A 247 -1.84 8.63 -15.83
C PHE A 247 -0.75 8.07 -14.91
N ALA A 248 -0.62 8.62 -13.72
CA ALA A 248 0.32 8.14 -12.70
C ALA A 248 -0.44 7.38 -11.61
N LEU A 249 0.01 6.16 -11.30
CA LEU A 249 -0.50 5.34 -10.22
C LEU A 249 0.53 5.30 -9.08
N THR A 250 0.10 5.72 -7.90
CA THR A 250 0.89 5.75 -6.66
C THR A 250 0.36 4.71 -5.69
N LEU A 251 1.24 3.88 -5.13
CA LEU A 251 0.90 2.95 -4.04
C LEU A 251 1.64 3.38 -2.77
N ASN A 252 0.90 4.00 -1.85
CA ASN A 252 1.37 4.37 -0.51
C ASN A 252 0.52 3.61 0.52
N VAL A 253 0.60 2.28 0.47
CA VAL A 253 -0.36 1.43 1.21
C VAL A 253 -0.15 1.54 2.71
N LYS A 254 -1.08 2.22 3.38
CA LYS A 254 -1.12 2.38 4.84
C LYS A 254 -2.14 1.42 5.42
N GLU A 255 -1.74 0.68 6.43
CA GLU A 255 -2.64 -0.09 7.29
C GLU A 255 -2.96 0.72 8.55
N ARG A 256 -4.25 0.85 8.88
CA ARG A 256 -4.72 1.34 10.19
C ARG A 256 -4.81 0.17 11.17
N TRP A 257 -4.19 0.35 12.32
CA TRP A 257 -4.09 -0.63 13.39
C TRP A 257 -4.46 0.02 14.73
N ILE A 258 -4.92 -0.77 15.69
CA ILE A 258 -5.09 -0.31 17.08
C ILE A 258 -4.03 -0.99 17.94
N ASP A 259 -3.16 -0.18 18.55
CA ASP A 259 -2.06 -0.67 19.38
C ASP A 259 -2.56 -1.24 20.72
N ASN A 260 -1.65 -1.84 21.50
CA ASN A 260 -1.97 -2.37 22.82
C ASN A 260 -2.38 -1.31 23.87
N ASN A 261 -2.28 -0.02 23.54
CA ASN A 261 -2.69 1.12 24.36
C ASN A 261 -4.03 1.73 23.89
N PHE A 262 -4.68 1.12 22.89
CA PHE A 262 -5.91 1.58 22.24
C PHE A 262 -5.77 2.85 21.37
N ASN A 263 -4.55 3.19 20.93
CA ASN A 263 -4.31 4.25 19.95
C ASN A 263 -4.53 3.72 18.53
N ILE A 264 -5.17 4.51 17.66
CA ILE A 264 -5.11 4.28 16.21
C ILE A 264 -3.71 4.69 15.73
N VAL A 265 -3.01 3.75 15.10
CA VAL A 265 -1.67 3.93 14.52
C VAL A 265 -1.70 3.51 13.06
N GLU A 266 -0.84 4.10 12.24
CA GLU A 266 -0.70 3.74 10.83
C GLU A 266 0.67 3.13 10.56
N TYR A 267 0.67 2.00 9.83
CA TYR A 267 1.87 1.30 9.41
C TYR A 267 1.91 1.17 7.89
N ASP A 268 3.10 0.97 7.32
CA ASP A 268 3.21 0.58 5.91
C ASP A 268 2.77 -0.87 5.75
N SER A 269 1.94 -1.19 4.75
CA SER A 269 1.49 -2.58 4.54
C SER A 269 2.42 -3.32 3.57
N PRO A 270 3.26 -4.28 4.02
CA PRO A 270 4.20 -5.02 3.17
C PRO A 270 3.50 -6.21 2.48
N HIS A 271 2.34 -5.94 1.89
CA HIS A 271 1.42 -6.97 1.41
C HIS A 271 1.84 -7.57 0.06
N TRP A 272 1.82 -8.89 -0.05
CA TRP A 272 2.20 -9.66 -1.24
C TRP A 272 0.95 -10.14 -1.98
N GLY A 273 0.39 -9.31 -2.85
CA GLY A 273 -0.87 -9.68 -3.51
C GLY A 273 -1.50 -8.63 -4.39
N TYR A 274 -1.10 -7.37 -4.24
CA TYR A 274 -1.64 -6.30 -5.05
C TYR A 274 -1.25 -6.46 -6.51
N SER A 275 -2.25 -6.32 -7.37
CA SER A 275 -2.08 -6.27 -8.82
C SER A 275 -3.20 -5.41 -9.41
N PHE A 276 -3.04 -4.98 -10.65
CA PHE A 276 -4.12 -4.33 -11.37
C PHE A 276 -4.31 -4.93 -12.76
N SER A 277 -5.50 -4.73 -13.31
CA SER A 277 -5.79 -4.99 -14.71
C SER A 277 -6.25 -3.69 -15.37
N ILE A 278 -5.92 -3.55 -16.66
CA ILE A 278 -6.52 -2.54 -17.53
C ILE A 278 -7.50 -3.29 -18.43
N LEU A 279 -8.72 -2.77 -18.51
CA LEU A 279 -9.85 -3.36 -19.21
C LEU A 279 -10.12 -2.63 -20.54
N ASP A 280 -10.85 -3.27 -21.44
CA ASP A 280 -11.45 -2.64 -22.62
C ASP A 280 -12.91 -2.19 -22.36
N ASP A 281 -13.56 -1.67 -23.40
CA ASP A 281 -14.95 -1.19 -23.36
C ASP A 281 -15.95 -2.34 -23.09
N SER A 282 -15.55 -3.59 -23.36
CA SER A 282 -16.30 -4.81 -23.09
C SER A 282 -16.05 -5.37 -21.68
N GLN A 283 -15.21 -4.69 -20.88
CA GLN A 283 -14.69 -5.13 -19.57
C GLN A 283 -13.74 -6.34 -19.63
N GLU A 284 -13.22 -6.69 -20.80
CA GLU A 284 -12.21 -7.74 -20.98
C GLU A 284 -10.81 -7.22 -20.68
N LYS A 285 -9.91 -8.08 -20.19
CA LYS A 285 -8.57 -7.67 -19.77
C LYS A 285 -7.62 -7.45 -20.95
N LEU A 286 -7.17 -6.21 -21.14
CA LEU A 286 -6.08 -5.85 -22.06
C LEU A 286 -4.69 -6.02 -21.43
N TYR A 287 -4.58 -5.71 -20.14
CA TYR A 287 -3.34 -5.81 -19.38
C TYR A 287 -3.60 -6.42 -18.00
N SER A 288 -2.63 -7.18 -17.48
CA SER A 288 -2.56 -7.55 -16.06
C SER A 288 -1.14 -7.33 -15.56
N SER A 289 -0.99 -6.60 -14.45
CA SER A 289 0.30 -6.34 -13.85
C SER A 289 0.86 -7.59 -13.17
N SER A 290 2.16 -7.64 -13.00
CA SER A 290 2.80 -8.48 -11.97
C SER A 290 2.36 -8.04 -10.57
N GLN A 291 2.78 -8.79 -9.54
CA GLN A 291 2.55 -8.33 -8.18
C GLN A 291 3.33 -7.04 -7.89
N LEU A 292 2.62 -6.07 -7.34
CA LEU A 292 3.14 -4.82 -6.85
C LEU A 292 3.43 -4.97 -5.37
N ILE A 293 4.65 -4.63 -4.96
CA ILE A 293 5.05 -4.65 -3.56
C ILE A 293 5.52 -3.25 -3.19
N PRO A 294 4.85 -2.57 -2.24
CA PRO A 294 5.34 -1.32 -1.67
C PRO A 294 6.57 -1.61 -0.79
N TYR A 295 7.74 -1.75 -1.42
CA TYR A 295 8.96 -2.24 -0.78
C TYR A 295 9.70 -1.10 -0.07
N ARG A 296 9.39 -0.94 1.22
CA ARG A 296 10.03 0.03 2.12
C ARG A 296 11.11 -0.63 2.96
N SER A 297 12.32 -0.71 2.42
CA SER A 297 13.50 -1.43 2.97
C SER A 297 13.92 -1.13 4.43
N LYS A 298 13.22 -0.24 5.14
CA LYS A 298 13.49 0.17 6.52
C LYS A 298 12.38 -0.18 7.52
N THR A 299 11.21 -0.69 7.11
CA THR A 299 10.01 -0.74 7.98
C THR A 299 9.49 -2.13 8.38
N PHE A 300 10.01 -3.22 7.79
CA PHE A 300 9.63 -4.61 8.13
C PHE A 300 10.82 -5.48 8.56
N ALA A 301 10.58 -6.75 8.89
CA ALA A 301 11.61 -7.75 9.16
C ALA A 301 12.30 -8.16 7.85
N VAL A 302 13.26 -7.34 7.41
CA VAL A 302 13.96 -7.46 6.11
C VAL A 302 14.70 -8.80 5.97
N THR A 303 15.19 -9.38 7.06
CA THR A 303 16.11 -10.53 7.03
C THR A 303 15.43 -11.80 6.52
N GLU A 304 14.33 -12.25 7.12
CA GLU A 304 13.60 -13.45 6.70
C GLU A 304 12.97 -13.28 5.31
N PHE A 305 12.48 -12.08 4.99
CA PHE A 305 11.89 -11.76 3.69
C PHE A 305 12.95 -11.80 2.58
N ASN A 306 14.08 -11.11 2.76
CA ASN A 306 15.16 -11.11 1.76
C ASN A 306 15.90 -12.45 1.70
N GLN A 307 15.93 -13.23 2.79
CA GLN A 307 16.39 -14.61 2.74
C GLN A 307 15.47 -15.46 1.87
N TYR A 308 14.15 -15.37 2.07
CA TYR A 308 13.18 -16.11 1.27
C TYR A 308 13.23 -15.74 -0.23
N LEU A 309 13.29 -14.44 -0.56
CA LEU A 309 13.42 -13.97 -1.94
C LEU A 309 14.65 -14.57 -2.64
N LYS A 310 15.76 -14.71 -1.91
CA LYS A 310 16.99 -15.37 -2.39
C LYS A 310 16.85 -16.88 -2.48
N GLU A 311 16.19 -17.54 -1.52
CA GLU A 311 15.99 -19.00 -1.50
C GLU A 311 15.08 -19.52 -2.61
N ARG A 312 14.18 -18.67 -3.15
CA ARG A 312 13.26 -19.04 -4.24
C ARG A 312 13.64 -18.50 -5.62
N ASP A 313 14.80 -17.85 -5.74
CA ASP A 313 15.22 -17.13 -6.96
C ASP A 313 14.16 -16.15 -7.50
N PHE A 314 13.41 -15.48 -6.60
CA PHE A 314 12.43 -14.48 -7.02
C PHE A 314 13.14 -13.22 -7.54
N TYR A 315 12.62 -12.66 -8.63
CA TYR A 315 13.21 -11.50 -9.31
C TYR A 315 12.56 -10.20 -8.84
N SER A 316 13.29 -9.46 -8.00
CA SER A 316 13.04 -8.02 -7.78
C SER A 316 13.31 -7.28 -9.08
N PHE A 317 12.45 -6.31 -9.40
CA PHE A 317 12.62 -5.44 -10.54
C PHE A 317 13.84 -4.54 -10.36
N ASN A 318 14.04 -3.94 -9.17
CA ASN A 318 15.16 -3.02 -8.95
C ASN A 318 16.52 -3.73 -8.85
N ASP A 319 16.58 -4.95 -8.31
CA ASP A 319 17.85 -5.71 -8.16
C ASP A 319 18.31 -6.38 -9.47
N LYS A 320 17.38 -6.87 -10.30
CA LYS A 320 17.69 -7.77 -11.43
C LYS A 320 17.05 -7.34 -12.77
N GLY A 321 16.18 -6.33 -12.77
CA GLY A 321 15.28 -6.02 -13.89
C GLY A 321 14.13 -7.03 -13.99
N TYR A 322 13.09 -6.68 -14.73
CA TYR A 322 12.03 -7.64 -15.08
C TYR A 322 12.53 -8.57 -16.18
N GLN A 323 12.36 -9.88 -16.05
CA GLN A 323 12.51 -10.82 -17.18
C GLN A 323 11.55 -10.40 -18.30
N ASP A 324 12.09 -10.09 -19.48
CA ASP A 324 11.36 -9.57 -20.65
C ASP A 324 10.85 -8.12 -20.54
N SER A 325 11.39 -7.28 -19.63
CA SER A 325 11.21 -5.82 -19.74
C SER A 325 12.05 -5.21 -20.86
N THR A 326 11.43 -4.29 -21.61
CA THR A 326 12.13 -3.46 -22.60
C THR A 326 12.54 -2.14 -21.96
N SER A 327 13.83 -1.80 -22.02
CA SER A 327 14.33 -0.49 -21.58
C SER A 327 13.74 0.62 -22.45
N LEU A 328 13.32 1.72 -21.81
CA LEU A 328 12.87 2.96 -22.44
C LEU A 328 13.97 4.04 -22.43
N GLN A 329 15.22 3.69 -22.11
CA GLN A 329 16.39 4.59 -22.20
C GLN A 329 16.78 4.93 -23.64
#